data_AF-A0A9D4H2V1-F1
#
_entry.id   AF-A0A9D4H2V1-F1
#
_cell.length_a   1.000
_cell.length_b   1.000
_cell.length_c   1.000
_cell.angle_alpha   90.00
_cell.angle_beta   90.00
_cell.angle_gamma   90.00
#
_symmetry.space_group_name_H-M   'P 1'
#
loop_
_entity.id
_entity.type
_entity.pdbx_description
1 polymer ?
#
loop_
_entity_poly.entity_id
_entity_poly.type
_entity_poly.pdbx_seq_one_letter_code
_entity_poly.pdbx_strand_id
1 'polypeptide(L)'
;MAVLNIVACAWATLVIVAIVGSENCTNLSPIYHSGDPRSCIMGQSGPRYRFEVLPGSGWDNLRNKTTGMIVKLNFSQCRTTEDGRFLLPDGVYTVPLKRSHVETTANLFEHWSNYSRRGICNTPRSWSRIRRLATRSGSDSTRSPPAYF
;
A
#
# COMPACT_ATOMS: atom_id res chain seq x y z
N MET A 1 -62.61 29.17 8.61
CA MET A 1 -61.67 28.42 9.48
C MET A 1 -60.52 27.72 8.72
N ALA A 2 -60.44 27.77 7.38
CA ALA A 2 -59.37 27.11 6.62
C ALA A 2 -58.05 27.91 6.52
N VAL A 3 -58.10 29.24 6.67
CA VAL A 3 -56.94 30.13 6.45
C VAL A 3 -55.91 30.04 7.59
N LEU A 4 -56.35 29.78 8.83
CA LEU A 4 -55.45 29.66 9.99
C LEU A 4 -54.52 28.43 9.90
N ASN A 5 -55.00 27.32 9.32
CA ASN A 5 -54.23 26.08 9.23
C ASN A 5 -53.11 26.14 8.17
N ILE A 6 -53.30 26.93 7.12
CA ILE A 6 -52.28 27.12 6.06
C ILE A 6 -51.12 27.95 6.60
N VAL A 7 -51.42 28.98 7.40
CA VAL A 7 -50.41 29.81 8.05
C VAL A 7 -49.65 28.97 9.10
N ALA A 8 -50.33 28.19 9.94
CA ALA A 8 -49.64 27.31 10.90
C ALA A 8 -48.67 26.32 10.20
N CYS A 9 -49.07 25.72 9.07
CA CYS A 9 -48.19 24.83 8.28
C CYS A 9 -47.00 25.55 7.66
N ALA A 10 -47.18 26.76 7.12
CA ALA A 10 -46.11 27.53 6.49
C ALA A 10 -45.04 27.99 7.50
N TRP A 11 -45.45 28.31 8.73
CA TRP A 11 -44.54 28.64 9.81
C TRP A 11 -43.82 27.40 10.34
N ALA A 12 -44.51 26.26 10.42
CA ALA A 12 -43.88 24.99 10.80
C ALA A 12 -42.81 24.54 9.80
N THR A 13 -43.03 24.69 8.49
CA THR A 13 -42.02 24.32 7.49
C THR A 13 -40.83 25.29 7.44
N LEU A 14 -41.06 26.59 7.60
CA LEU A 14 -39.97 27.58 7.72
C LEU A 14 -39.11 27.35 8.97
N VAL A 15 -39.74 26.98 10.10
CA VAL A 15 -39.01 26.59 11.32
C VAL A 15 -38.19 25.33 11.04
N ILE A 16 -38.76 24.28 10.45
CA ILE A 16 -38.04 23.03 10.11
C ILE A 16 -36.83 23.28 9.20
N VAL A 17 -36.94 24.17 8.21
CA VAL A 17 -35.82 24.53 7.32
C VAL A 17 -34.74 25.35 8.06
N ALA A 18 -35.10 26.12 9.09
CA ALA A 18 -34.14 26.87 9.92
C ALA A 18 -33.41 25.99 10.96
N ILE A 19 -34.06 24.96 11.52
CA ILE A 19 -33.41 23.98 12.41
C ILE A 19 -32.59 22.93 11.65
N VAL A 20 -32.99 22.59 10.42
CA VAL A 20 -32.13 21.84 9.48
C VAL A 20 -31.26 22.84 8.71
N GLY A 21 -30.48 23.61 9.49
CA GLY A 21 -29.36 24.36 8.95
C GLY A 21 -28.46 23.41 8.18
N SER A 22 -28.07 23.87 6.98
CA SER A 22 -27.12 23.26 6.05
C SER A 22 -26.17 22.26 6.70
N GLU A 23 -26.00 21.13 6.04
CA GLU A 23 -24.82 20.27 6.15
C GLU A 23 -23.55 21.13 6.26
N ASN A 24 -23.12 21.45 7.48
CA ASN A 24 -21.71 21.73 7.70
C ASN A 24 -21.15 20.39 8.15
N CYS A 25 -20.86 19.55 7.15
CA CYS A 25 -19.76 18.61 7.22
C CYS A 25 -18.53 19.48 7.54
N THR A 26 -18.39 19.80 8.83
CA THR A 26 -17.24 20.52 9.35
C THR A 26 -16.03 19.82 8.77
N ASN A 27 -15.13 20.63 8.21
CA ASN A 27 -13.83 20.21 7.76
C ASN A 27 -13.09 19.52 8.92
N LEU A 28 -13.39 18.24 9.17
CA LEU A 28 -12.51 17.37 9.92
C LEU A 28 -11.37 17.08 8.95
N SER A 29 -10.42 18.02 8.89
CA SER A 29 -9.07 17.68 8.47
C SER A 29 -8.65 16.49 9.34
N PRO A 30 -8.38 15.32 8.77
CA PRO A 30 -8.03 14.16 9.56
C PRO A 30 -6.81 14.49 10.43
N ILE A 31 -6.97 14.41 11.75
CA ILE A 31 -5.89 14.67 12.72
C ILE A 31 -4.94 13.47 12.65
N TYR A 32 -3.87 13.60 11.88
CA TYR A 32 -2.80 12.61 11.85
C TYR A 32 -1.85 12.85 13.03
N HIS A 33 -1.51 11.78 13.75
CA HIS A 33 -0.54 11.87 14.83
C HIS A 33 0.87 12.02 14.24
N SER A 34 1.76 12.70 14.98
CA SER A 34 3.15 12.86 14.56
C SER A 34 3.80 11.49 14.38
N GLY A 35 4.31 11.24 13.17
CA GLY A 35 4.89 9.95 12.77
C GLY A 35 4.06 9.09 11.84
N ASP A 36 2.80 9.45 11.59
CA ASP A 36 2.01 8.78 10.57
C ASP A 36 2.41 9.22 9.15
N PRO A 37 2.67 8.29 8.22
CA PRO A 37 3.06 8.62 6.85
C PRO A 37 1.99 9.41 6.09
N ARG A 38 0.71 9.29 6.49
CA ARG A 38 -0.41 10.03 5.90
C ARG A 38 -0.34 11.53 6.16
N SER A 39 0.25 11.94 7.29
CA SER A 39 0.46 13.35 7.60
C SER A 39 1.35 14.02 6.55
N CYS A 40 2.43 13.33 6.17
CA CYS A 40 3.38 13.83 5.18
C CYS A 40 2.85 13.88 3.74
N ILE A 41 1.89 13.00 3.40
CA ILE A 41 1.32 12.92 2.05
C ILE A 41 0.33 14.07 1.80
N MET A 42 -0.42 14.48 2.83
CA MET A 42 -1.44 15.52 2.72
C MET A 42 -0.86 16.95 2.87
N GLY A 43 0.29 17.09 3.52
CA GLY A 43 0.86 18.40 3.88
C GLY A 43 1.83 19.03 2.87
N GLN A 44 2.14 18.39 1.73
CA GLN A 44 3.15 18.91 0.78
C GLN A 44 2.70 18.87 -0.69
N SER A 45 3.26 19.77 -1.50
CA SER A 45 2.90 20.06 -2.89
C SER A 45 3.42 19.02 -3.89
N GLY A 46 3.01 17.76 -3.78
CA GLY A 46 3.26 16.74 -4.80
C GLY A 46 2.90 15.31 -4.37
N PRO A 47 2.55 14.43 -5.33
CA PRO A 47 2.24 13.04 -5.03
C PRO A 47 3.52 12.31 -4.58
N ARG A 48 3.54 11.87 -3.31
CA ARG A 48 4.60 11.03 -2.76
C ARG A 48 4.08 9.66 -2.41
N TYR A 49 4.82 8.64 -2.83
CA TYR A 49 4.49 7.26 -2.52
C TYR A 49 5.28 6.80 -1.30
N ARG A 50 4.67 5.94 -0.48
CA ARG A 50 5.43 5.28 0.59
C ARG A 50 6.39 4.27 -0.03
N PHE A 51 7.64 4.27 0.39
CA PHE A 51 8.59 3.27 -0.05
C PHE A 51 8.13 1.88 0.44
N GLU A 52 7.93 0.93 -0.49
CA GLU A 52 7.35 -0.38 -0.15
C GLU A 52 8.39 -1.34 0.44
N VAL A 53 9.66 -1.18 0.07
CA VAL A 53 10.78 -2.02 0.49
C VAL A 53 11.55 -1.35 1.62
N LEU A 54 11.10 -1.57 2.85
CA LEU A 54 11.73 -0.98 4.04
C LEU A 54 12.51 -2.02 4.84
N PRO A 55 13.67 -1.64 5.40
CA PRO A 55 14.40 -2.48 6.34
C PRO A 55 13.64 -2.60 7.67
N GLY A 56 14.03 -3.56 8.50
CA GLY A 56 13.47 -3.75 9.84
C GLY A 56 12.28 -4.71 9.93
N SER A 57 11.89 -5.34 8.82
CA SER A 57 11.10 -6.57 8.86
C SER A 57 11.99 -7.73 9.26
N GLY A 58 11.50 -8.63 10.09
CA GLY A 58 12.26 -9.80 10.49
C GLY A 58 12.40 -10.83 9.38
N TRP A 59 13.35 -11.74 9.57
CA TRP A 59 13.67 -12.76 8.57
C TRP A 59 13.95 -14.10 9.25
N ASP A 60 13.22 -15.13 8.85
CA ASP A 60 13.53 -16.51 9.20
C ASP A 60 14.55 -17.04 8.20
N ASN A 61 15.79 -17.27 8.64
CA ASN A 61 16.90 -17.68 7.79
C ASN A 61 16.74 -19.10 7.24
N LEU A 62 16.14 -20.02 8.01
CA LEU A 62 16.00 -21.43 7.60
C LEU A 62 14.90 -21.56 6.56
N ARG A 63 13.79 -20.85 6.76
CA ARG A 63 12.62 -20.93 5.86
C ARG A 63 12.64 -19.86 4.79
N ASN A 64 13.55 -18.88 4.89
CA ASN A 64 13.67 -17.73 4.01
C ASN A 64 12.34 -17.01 3.81
N LYS A 65 11.70 -16.68 4.92
CA LYS A 65 10.43 -15.97 4.95
C LYS A 65 10.58 -14.70 5.75
N THR A 66 9.97 -13.63 5.25
CA THR A 66 9.78 -12.41 6.04
C THR A 66 8.87 -12.72 7.22
N THR A 67 9.32 -12.36 8.41
CA THR A 67 8.49 -12.28 9.59
C THR A 67 7.97 -10.85 9.72
N GLY A 68 7.16 -10.58 10.76
CA GLY A 68 6.57 -9.26 10.97
C GLY A 68 7.60 -8.14 11.10
N MET A 69 7.09 -6.91 11.21
CA MET A 69 7.92 -5.74 11.47
C MET A 69 8.50 -5.81 12.89
N ILE A 70 9.82 -5.75 12.99
CA ILE A 70 10.54 -5.77 14.29
C ILE A 70 10.90 -4.34 14.69
N VAL A 71 11.21 -3.48 13.72
CA VAL A 71 11.60 -2.09 13.96
C VAL A 71 10.40 -1.16 13.79
N LYS A 72 10.20 -0.27 14.77
CA LYS A 72 9.18 0.79 14.67
C LYS A 72 9.60 1.81 13.62
N LEU A 73 8.77 2.01 12.61
CA LEU A 73 8.96 3.05 11.59
C LEU A 73 8.23 4.32 12.03
N ASN A 74 8.96 5.43 12.08
CA ASN A 74 8.43 6.75 12.37
C ASN A 74 8.63 7.66 11.15
N PHE A 75 7.66 8.50 10.82
CA PHE A 75 7.72 9.43 9.68
C PHE A 75 7.61 10.90 10.13
N SER A 76 8.12 11.22 11.33
CA SER A 76 7.93 12.54 11.94
C SER A 76 8.63 13.66 11.17
N GLN A 77 9.74 13.37 10.48
CA GLN A 77 10.50 14.37 9.71
C GLN A 77 10.09 14.44 8.23
N CYS A 78 9.11 13.64 7.80
CA CYS A 78 8.64 13.59 6.41
C CYS A 78 9.77 13.53 5.36
N ARG A 79 10.84 12.78 5.66
CA ARG A 79 12.02 12.65 4.78
C ARG A 79 11.63 11.98 3.47
N THR A 80 12.29 12.39 2.39
CA THR A 80 12.10 11.79 1.07
C THR A 80 13.41 11.28 0.49
N THR A 81 13.30 10.44 -0.54
CA THR A 81 14.43 10.13 -1.42
C THR A 81 14.99 11.42 -2.02
N GLU A 82 16.25 11.37 -2.46
CA GLU A 82 16.86 12.44 -3.25
C GLU A 82 16.03 12.81 -4.48
N ASP A 83 15.41 11.82 -5.14
CA ASP A 83 14.49 12.05 -6.28
C ASP A 83 13.13 12.67 -5.88
N GLY A 84 12.87 12.86 -4.58
CA GLY A 84 11.62 13.45 -4.05
C GLY A 84 10.34 12.61 -4.21
N ARG A 85 10.42 11.41 -4.83
CA ARG A 85 9.24 10.58 -5.17
C ARG A 85 8.75 9.70 -4.03
N PHE A 86 9.64 9.21 -3.18
CA PHE A 86 9.29 8.27 -2.12
C PHE A 86 9.53 8.84 -0.74
N LEU A 87 8.62 8.53 0.19
CA LEU A 87 8.71 8.87 1.61
C LEU A 87 9.54 7.83 2.37
N LEU A 88 10.49 8.29 3.18
CA LEU A 88 11.36 7.47 4.02
C LEU A 88 11.03 7.67 5.51
N PRO A 89 11.15 6.61 6.33
CA PRO A 89 11.15 6.72 7.77
C PRO A 89 12.36 7.50 8.31
N ASP A 90 12.22 8.01 9.52
CA ASP A 90 13.30 8.62 10.28
C ASP A 90 14.39 7.58 10.56
N GLY A 91 15.65 7.93 10.27
CA GLY A 91 16.80 7.02 10.46
C GLY A 91 17.09 6.07 9.30
N VAL A 92 16.32 6.10 8.21
CA VAL A 92 16.61 5.37 6.98
C VAL A 92 17.14 6.32 5.92
N TYR A 93 18.16 5.90 5.18
CA TYR A 93 18.65 6.58 3.99
C TYR A 93 18.72 5.62 2.81
N THR A 94 18.56 6.15 1.61
CA THR A 94 18.64 5.38 0.35
C THR A 94 19.88 5.79 -0.42
N VAL A 95 20.55 4.82 -1.02
CA VAL A 95 21.62 5.06 -2.00
C VAL A 95 21.08 4.71 -3.38
N PRO A 96 21.02 5.66 -4.34
CA PRO A 96 20.46 5.40 -5.65
C PRO A 96 21.39 4.47 -6.46
N LEU A 97 20.95 3.23 -6.68
CA LEU A 97 21.65 2.26 -7.53
C LEU A 97 20.85 2.03 -8.81
N LYS A 98 21.16 2.79 -9.87
CA LYS A 98 20.53 2.65 -11.19
C LYS A 98 21.28 1.63 -12.04
N ARG A 99 21.10 0.33 -11.74
CA ARG A 99 21.69 -0.78 -12.49
C ARG A 99 20.60 -1.71 -13.01
N SER A 100 20.59 -1.93 -14.33
CA SER A 100 19.82 -3.00 -14.97
C SER A 100 20.80 -4.01 -15.53
N HIS A 101 20.62 -5.29 -15.18
CA HIS A 101 21.42 -6.39 -15.68
C HIS A 101 20.49 -7.40 -16.34
N VAL A 102 20.81 -7.77 -17.57
CA VAL A 102 20.08 -8.79 -18.33
C VAL A 102 21.04 -9.94 -18.56
N GLU A 103 20.78 -11.07 -17.90
CA GLU A 103 21.52 -12.30 -18.14
C GLU A 103 20.89 -13.03 -19.32
N THR A 104 21.63 -13.15 -20.42
CA THR A 104 21.27 -13.99 -21.57
C THR A 104 21.75 -15.43 -21.43
N THR A 105 22.50 -15.72 -20.38
CA THR A 105 23.12 -17.02 -20.09
C THR A 105 22.46 -17.68 -18.87
N ALA A 106 22.41 -19.01 -18.88
CA ALA A 106 21.95 -19.80 -17.75
C ALA A 106 23.14 -20.26 -16.89
N ASN A 107 22.98 -20.27 -15.56
CA ASN A 107 23.96 -20.93 -14.69
C ASN A 107 23.56 -22.38 -14.50
N LEU A 108 24.52 -23.29 -14.66
CA LEU A 108 24.36 -24.70 -14.34
C LEU A 108 24.67 -24.92 -12.86
N PHE A 109 23.78 -25.61 -12.16
CA PHE A 109 23.98 -26.07 -10.78
C PHE A 109 24.23 -27.58 -10.81
N GLU A 110 25.48 -28.00 -10.56
CA GLU A 110 25.89 -29.41 -10.63
C GLU A 110 25.53 -30.21 -9.37
N HIS A 111 25.49 -29.55 -8.21
CA HIS A 111 25.26 -30.21 -6.94
C HIS A 111 24.36 -29.37 -6.02
N TRP A 112 23.43 -30.05 -5.33
CA TRP A 112 22.39 -29.42 -4.50
C TRP A 112 22.95 -28.64 -3.31
N SER A 113 24.11 -29.03 -2.78
CA SER A 113 24.73 -28.34 -1.65
C SER A 113 25.35 -27.00 -2.05
N ASN A 114 25.58 -26.77 -3.34
CA ASN A 114 25.98 -25.47 -3.89
C ASN A 114 24.74 -24.65 -4.27
N TYR A 115 23.90 -24.39 -3.27
CA TYR A 115 22.69 -23.61 -3.45
C TYR A 115 23.01 -22.12 -3.44
N SER A 116 22.95 -21.49 -4.62
CA SER A 116 22.93 -20.03 -4.74
C SER A 116 21.50 -19.56 -4.91
N ARG A 117 21.00 -18.81 -3.92
CA ARG A 117 19.65 -18.24 -3.99
C ARG A 117 19.66 -17.01 -4.90
N ARG A 118 19.18 -17.17 -6.13
CA ARG A 118 18.86 -16.02 -6.99
C ARG A 118 17.57 -15.37 -6.51
N GLY A 119 17.70 -14.17 -5.94
CA GLY A 119 16.58 -13.30 -5.61
C GLY A 119 15.72 -13.80 -4.45
N ILE A 120 15.74 -13.05 -3.35
CA ILE A 120 14.62 -13.07 -2.41
C ILE A 120 13.48 -12.29 -3.08
N CYS A 121 12.64 -12.98 -3.84
CA CYS A 121 11.39 -12.40 -4.34
C CYS A 121 10.43 -12.26 -3.16
N ASN A 122 10.43 -11.11 -2.51
CA ASN A 122 9.27 -10.68 -1.74
C ASN A 122 8.10 -10.58 -2.71
N THR A 123 7.26 -11.62 -2.80
CA THR A 123 6.04 -11.55 -3.61
C THR A 123 5.19 -10.41 -3.06
N PRO A 124 4.85 -9.38 -3.85
CA PRO A 124 3.83 -8.42 -3.44
C PRO A 124 2.58 -9.19 -3.00
N ARG A 125 1.97 -8.80 -1.87
CA ARG A 125 0.67 -9.34 -1.41
C ARG A 125 -0.45 -9.23 -2.46
N SER A 126 -0.20 -8.57 -3.60
CA SER A 126 -1.07 -8.43 -4.78
C SER A 126 -1.23 -9.73 -5.60
N TRP A 127 -0.27 -10.66 -5.57
CA TRP A 127 -0.29 -11.86 -6.44
C TRP A 127 -1.36 -12.90 -6.07
N SER A 128 -1.95 -12.84 -4.88
CA SER A 128 -3.08 -13.69 -4.47
C SER A 128 -4.39 -13.31 -5.19
N ARG A 129 -4.47 -12.11 -5.78
CA ARG A 129 -5.66 -11.66 -6.53
C ARG A 129 -5.58 -11.99 -8.02
N ILE A 130 -4.37 -11.95 -8.61
CA ILE A 130 -4.14 -12.26 -10.04
C ILE A 130 -4.32 -13.76 -10.32
N ARG A 131 -3.99 -14.64 -9.37
CA ARG A 131 -4.11 -16.10 -9.53
C ARG A 131 -5.55 -16.59 -9.75
N ARG A 132 -6.56 -15.82 -9.31
CA ARG A 132 -7.99 -16.13 -9.55
C ARG A 132 -8.48 -15.75 -10.95
N LEU A 133 -7.79 -14.85 -11.65
CA LEU A 133 -8.16 -14.44 -12.99
C LEU A 133 -7.51 -15.33 -14.07
N ALA A 134 -6.33 -15.88 -13.79
CA ALA A 134 -5.64 -16.79 -14.71
C ALA A 134 -6.26 -18.21 -14.77
N THR A 135 -7.04 -18.64 -13.76
CA THR A 135 -7.68 -19.97 -13.76
C THR A 135 -9.01 -20.02 -14.50
N ARG A 136 -9.51 -18.92 -15.08
CA ARG A 136 -10.82 -18.89 -15.77
C ARG A 136 -10.73 -18.74 -17.29
N SER A 137 -9.54 -18.64 -17.88
CA SER A 137 -9.36 -18.55 -19.32
C SER A 137 -8.24 -19.48 -19.76
N GLY A 138 -8.61 -20.60 -20.39
CA GLY A 138 -7.65 -21.56 -20.96
C GLY A 138 -7.95 -23.00 -20.59
N SER A 139 -9.06 -23.52 -21.12
CA SER A 139 -9.24 -24.95 -21.35
C SER A 139 -8.23 -25.45 -22.39
N ASP A 140 -7.73 -26.65 -22.14
CA ASP A 140 -7.19 -27.63 -23.11
C ASP A 140 -5.70 -27.53 -23.50
N SER A 141 -4.87 -28.33 -22.83
CA SER A 141 -4.22 -29.50 -23.44
C SER A 141 -3.20 -30.13 -22.48
N THR A 142 -3.28 -31.45 -22.42
CA THR A 142 -2.47 -32.40 -21.69
C THR A 142 -0.96 -32.25 -21.95
N ARG A 143 -0.19 -31.89 -20.91
CA ARG A 143 1.17 -32.45 -20.67
C ARG A 143 1.67 -32.08 -19.28
N SER A 144 1.49 -33.00 -18.35
CA SER A 144 2.30 -33.06 -17.14
C SER A 144 3.74 -33.43 -17.53
N PRO A 145 4.77 -32.62 -17.23
CA PRO A 145 6.12 -33.14 -17.23
C PRO A 145 6.29 -34.11 -16.04
N PRO A 146 7.04 -35.21 -16.19
CA PRO A 146 7.16 -36.23 -15.18
C PRO A 146 7.87 -35.68 -13.93
N ALA A 147 7.37 -36.12 -12.77
CA ALA A 147 8.12 -36.03 -11.53
C ALA A 147 9.38 -36.90 -11.67
N TYR A 148 10.54 -36.28 -11.48
CA TYR A 148 11.75 -37.02 -11.14
C TYR A 148 12.00 -36.84 -9.64
N PHE A 149 12.30 -37.99 -9.02
CA PHE A 149 12.47 -38.30 -7.59
C PHE A 149 12.97 -37.18 -6.69
#